data_AF-A0A352GRE5-F1
#
_entry.id   AF-A0A352GRE5-F1
#
_cell.length_a   1.000
_cell.length_b   1.000
_cell.length_c   1.000
_cell.angle_alpha   90.00
_cell.angle_beta   90.00
_cell.angle_gamma   90.00
#
_symmetry.space_group_name_H-M   'P 1'
#
loop_
_entity.id
_entity.type
_entity.pdbx_description
1 polymer ?
#
loop_
_entity_poly.entity_id
_entity_poly.type
_entity_poly.pdbx_seq_one_letter_code
_entity_poly.pdbx_strand_id
1 'polypeptide(L)' 'MRCLGRPPLVVATHWDDQGLPFGAPQDKALAHTDAFIQEVKAASPDTEVFVPRHFQTLALDAQGRMRVVN' A
#
# COMPACT_ATOMS: atom_id res chain seq x y z
N MET A 1 -0.86 -13.46 -7.75
CA MET A 1 -2.05 -12.64 -8.07
C MET A 1 -3.14 -13.34 -8.89
N ARG A 2 -2.85 -14.34 -9.75
CA ARG A 2 -3.88 -15.01 -10.57
C ARG A 2 -5.01 -15.65 -9.75
N CYS A 3 -4.70 -16.32 -8.65
CA CYS A 3 -5.70 -16.90 -7.74
C CYS A 3 -6.59 -15.86 -7.04
N LEU A 4 -6.18 -14.60 -7.00
CA LEU A 4 -6.94 -13.47 -6.46
C LEU A 4 -7.68 -12.69 -7.56
N GLY A 5 -7.68 -13.18 -8.79
CA GLY A 5 -8.34 -12.52 -9.92
C GLY A 5 -7.60 -11.29 -10.47
N ARG A 6 -6.30 -11.12 -10.19
CA ARG A 6 -5.51 -9.92 -10.57
C ARG A 6 -6.20 -8.63 -10.09
N PRO A 7 -6.26 -8.40 -8.77
CA PRO A 7 -7.01 -7.27 -8.23
C PRO A 7 -6.48 -5.95 -8.83
N PRO A 8 -7.35 -5.02 -9.22
CA PRO A 8 -6.92 -3.75 -9.81
C PRO A 8 -6.19 -2.85 -8.80
N LEU A 9 -6.35 -3.12 -7.50
CA LEU A 9 -5.84 -2.32 -6.40
C LEU A 9 -5.30 -3.22 -5.29
N VAL A 10 -4.17 -2.84 -4.70
CA VAL A 10 -3.62 -3.40 -3.47
C VAL A 10 -3.29 -2.27 -2.49
N VAL A 11 -3.64 -2.44 -1.23
CA VAL A 11 -3.26 -1.54 -0.13
C VAL A 11 -2.36 -2.31 0.83
N ALA A 12 -1.13 -1.86 1.00
CA ALA A 12 -0.19 -2.45 1.95
C ALA A 12 -0.64 -2.14 3.38
N THR A 13 -0.61 -3.16 4.23
CA THR A 13 -0.86 -3.05 5.67
C THR A 13 0.32 -3.67 6.43
N HIS A 14 0.53 -3.27 7.68
CA HIS A 14 1.58 -3.82 8.56
C HIS A 14 3.00 -3.79 7.95
N TRP A 15 3.34 -2.73 7.21
CA TRP A 15 4.67 -2.56 6.61
C TRP A 15 5.69 -1.93 7.57
N ASP A 16 5.25 -1.49 8.75
CA ASP A 16 5.99 -0.75 9.76
C ASP A 16 6.45 -1.61 10.95
N ASP A 17 7.24 -1.01 11.85
CA ASP A 17 7.65 -1.64 13.11
C ASP A 17 6.61 -1.37 14.21
N GLN A 18 5.77 -2.37 14.46
CA GLN A 18 4.69 -2.30 15.45
C GLN A 18 5.17 -2.21 16.91
N GLY A 19 6.48 -2.37 17.16
CA GLY A 19 7.08 -2.19 18.48
C GLY A 19 7.42 -0.73 18.81
N LEU A 20 7.38 0.17 17.81
CA LEU A 20 7.67 1.57 18.01
C LEU A 20 6.45 2.35 18.55
N PRO A 21 6.68 3.43 19.31
CA PRO A 21 5.60 4.27 19.79
C PRO A 21 4.87 4.98 18.64
N PHE A 22 3.64 5.39 18.91
CA PHE A 22 2.87 6.24 18.01
C PHE A 22 3.67 7.49 17.61
N GLY A 23 3.65 7.83 16.32
CA GLY A 23 4.34 9.01 15.78
C GLY A 23 5.84 8.81 15.54
N ALA A 24 6.38 7.59 15.74
CA ALA A 24 7.76 7.29 15.37
C ALA A 24 8.00 7.54 13.85
N PRO A 25 9.23 7.92 13.46
CA PRO A 25 9.57 8.13 12.06
C PRO A 25 9.29 6.89 11.20
N GLN A 26 8.59 7.10 10.09
CA GLN A 26 8.15 6.03 9.20
C GLN A 26 9.10 5.77 8.03
N ASP A 27 10.04 6.66 7.76
CA ASP A 27 10.77 6.68 6.48
C ASP A 27 11.64 5.44 6.26
N LYS A 28 12.24 4.89 7.33
CA LYS A 28 13.00 3.63 7.24
C LYS A 28 12.11 2.47 6.82
N ALA A 29 10.96 2.30 7.47
CA ALA A 29 10.03 1.24 7.15
C ALA A 29 9.40 1.44 5.75
N LEU A 30 9.09 2.68 5.36
CA LEU A 30 8.62 3.00 4.01
C LEU A 30 9.64 2.61 2.94
N ALA A 31 10.93 2.85 3.16
CA ALA A 31 11.99 2.47 2.22
C ALA A 31 12.08 0.95 1.98
N HIS A 32 11.58 0.12 2.90
CA HIS A 32 11.53 -1.33 2.74
C HIS A 32 10.33 -1.81 1.90
N THR A 33 9.35 -0.94 1.62
CA THR A 33 8.14 -1.32 0.87
C THR A 33 8.36 -1.44 -0.64
N ASP A 34 9.47 -0.94 -1.17
CA ASP A 34 9.79 -1.03 -2.59
C ASP A 34 9.82 -2.47 -3.09
N ALA A 35 10.39 -3.40 -2.32
CA ALA A 35 10.42 -4.82 -2.69
C ALA A 35 9.01 -5.40 -2.87
N PHE A 36 8.11 -5.11 -1.92
CA PHE A 36 6.71 -5.51 -2.00
C PHE A 36 6.01 -4.96 -3.25
N ILE A 37 6.22 -3.67 -3.55
CA ILE A 37 5.65 -3.03 -4.74
C ILE A 37 6.15 -3.75 -6.00
N GLN A 38 7.45 -4.04 -6.10
CA GLN A 38 8.02 -4.73 -7.25
C GLN A 38 7.47 -6.15 -7.41
N GLU A 39 7.29 -6.90 -6.33
CA GLU A 39 6.72 -8.24 -6.36
C GLU A 39 5.26 -8.24 -6.83
N VAL A 40 4.45 -7.29 -6.34
CA VAL A 40 3.07 -7.10 -6.81
C VAL A 40 3.05 -6.79 -8.30
N LYS A 41 3.89 -5.85 -8.76
CA LYS A 41 3.98 -5.45 -10.17
C LYS A 41 4.47 -6.56 -11.08
N ALA A 42 5.43 -7.38 -10.64
CA ALA A 42 5.88 -8.55 -11.39
C ALA A 42 4.74 -9.59 -11.57
N ALA A 43 3.90 -9.76 -10.54
CA ALA A 43 2.80 -10.73 -10.56
C ALA A 43 1.52 -10.20 -11.23
N SER A 44 1.31 -8.88 -11.25
CA SER A 44 0.12 -8.19 -11.77
C SER A 44 0.47 -6.74 -12.17
N PRO A 45 1.02 -6.53 -13.40
CA PRO A 45 1.59 -5.23 -13.80
C PRO A 45 0.62 -4.05 -13.73
N ASP A 46 -0.65 -4.30 -14.05
CA ASP A 46 -1.71 -3.29 -14.10
C ASP A 46 -2.31 -2.95 -12.72
N THR A 47 -1.94 -3.69 -11.66
CA THR A 47 -2.43 -3.44 -10.30
C THR A 47 -1.83 -2.16 -9.73
N GLU A 48 -2.67 -1.24 -9.28
CA GLU A 48 -2.24 -0.07 -8.51
C GLU A 48 -1.91 -0.47 -7.06
N VAL A 49 -0.84 0.09 -6.48
CA VAL A 49 -0.38 -0.26 -5.14
C VAL A 49 -0.27 1.00 -4.28
N PHE A 50 -0.92 0.98 -3.11
CA PHE A 50 -0.87 2.07 -2.12
C PHE A 50 -0.15 1.60 -0.87
N VAL A 51 0.81 2.39 -0.40
CA VAL A 51 1.47 2.24 0.90
C VAL A 51 1.13 3.48 1.73
N PRO A 52 0.02 3.47 2.48
CA PRO A 52 -0.39 4.65 3.23
C PRO A 52 0.52 4.87 4.44
N ARG A 53 0.84 6.14 4.71
CA ARG A 53 1.39 6.54 6.02
C ARG A 53 0.35 6.29 7.13
N HIS A 54 0.79 6.21 8.38
CA HIS A 54 -0.12 6.12 9.53
C HIS A 54 -1.21 7.19 9.47
N PHE A 55 -2.46 6.76 9.64
CA PHE A 55 -3.67 7.61 9.62
C PHE A 55 -3.88 8.43 8.32
N GLN A 56 -3.18 8.08 7.24
CA GLN A 56 -3.49 8.65 5.93
C GLN A 56 -4.83 8.08 5.45
N THR A 57 -5.80 8.96 5.22
CA THR A 57 -7.11 8.55 4.72
C THR A 57 -7.00 8.22 3.23
N LEU A 58 -7.58 7.08 2.85
CA LEU A 58 -7.74 6.66 1.47
C LEU A 58 -9.24 6.69 1.12
N ALA A 59 -9.60 7.35 0.01
CA ALA A 59 -10.96 7.36 -0.50
C ALA A 59 -11.03 6.62 -1.84
N LEU A 60 -11.95 5.66 -1.93
CA LEU A 60 -12.31 4.95 -3.15
C LEU A 60 -13.62 5.53 -3.70
N ASP A 61 -13.59 6.03 -4.93
CA ASP A 61 -14.81 6.54 -5.58
C ASP A 61 -15.67 5.41 -6.18
N ALA A 62 -16.87 5.76 -6.65
CA ALA A 62 -17.80 4.80 -7.26
C ALA A 62 -17.29 4.22 -8.60
N GLN A 63 -16.23 4.79 -9.17
CA GLN A 63 -15.56 4.32 -10.38
C GLN A 63 -14.36 3.40 -10.04
N GLY A 64 -14.12 3.12 -8.77
CA GLY A 64 -13.02 2.26 -8.32
C GLY A 64 -11.66 2.96 -8.32
N ARG A 65 -11.61 4.30 -8.37
CA ARG A 65 -10.35 5.06 -8.30
C ARG A 65 -10.03 5.42 -6.86
N MET A 66 -8.83 5.08 -6.43
CA MET A 66 -8.34 5.37 -5.10
C MET A 66 -7.57 6.70 -5.07
N ARG A 67 -7.72 7.48 -3.99
CA ARG A 67 -6.93 8.69 -3.76
C ARG A 67 -6.64 8.89 -2.28
N VAL A 68 -5.53 9.56 -1.99
CA VAL A 68 -5.25 10.09 -0.65
C VAL A 68 -6.16 11.30 -0.40
N VAL A 69 -6.78 11.36 0.78
CA VAL A 69 -7.58 12.49 1.25
C VAL A 69 -6.88 13.10 2.46
N ASN A 70 -6.72 14.43 2.41
CA ASN A 70 -6.17 15.25 3.50
C ASN A 70 -7.30 15.86 4.32
#